data_AF-A0ABD2YLZ0-F1
#
_entry.id   AF-A0ABD2YLZ0-F1
#
_cell.length_a   1.000
_cell.length_b   1.000
_cell.length_c   1.000
_cell.angle_alpha   90.00
_cell.angle_beta   90.00
_cell.angle_gamma   90.00
#
_symmetry.space_group_name_H-M   'P 1'
#
loop_
_entity.id
_entity.type
_entity.pdbx_description
1 polymer ?
#
loop_
_entity_poly.entity_id
_entity_poly.type
_entity_poly.pdbx_seq_one_letter_code
_entity_poly.pdbx_strand_id
1 'polypeptide(L)'
;MNHTDKEARKWIESWVHSPCMPRVNDGEVSDPCSILIGGSHRFNMYGNEFGLGKPLAIRTGSANKFDGKVTMNPGSEGGGSMGLEICLQSHVMTSLESDMEFMEFASLSRSL
;
A
#
# COMPACT_ATOMS: atom_id res chain seq x y z
N MET A 1 -7.58 -12.10 15.49
CA MET A 1 -6.34 -12.85 15.78
C MET A 1 -5.66 -12.18 16.97
N ASN A 2 -4.72 -12.84 17.64
CA ASN A 2 -3.93 -12.18 18.68
C ASN A 2 -2.68 -11.60 18.00
N HIS A 3 -2.41 -10.31 18.24
CA HIS A 3 -1.43 -9.52 17.48
C HIS A 3 -0.19 -9.25 18.34
N THR A 4 0.36 -10.29 18.96
CA THR A 4 1.57 -10.18 19.79
C THR A 4 2.85 -10.42 18.97
N ASP A 5 3.99 -9.84 19.39
CA ASP A 5 5.30 -10.07 18.76
C ASP A 5 5.64 -11.57 18.65
N LYS A 6 5.31 -12.34 19.70
CA LYS A 6 5.52 -13.79 19.74
C LYS A 6 4.76 -14.52 18.62
N GLU A 7 3.51 -14.14 18.39
CA GLU A 7 2.67 -14.75 17.36
C GLU A 7 3.11 -14.33 15.96
N ALA A 8 3.51 -13.07 15.78
CA ALA A 8 4.06 -12.56 14.53
C ALA A 8 5.35 -13.31 14.14
N ARG A 9 6.31 -13.49 15.07
CA ARG A 9 7.55 -14.24 14.82
C ARG A 9 7.28 -15.70 14.45
N LYS A 10 6.40 -16.37 15.19
CA LYS A 10 6.01 -17.75 14.91
C LYS A 10 5.38 -17.88 13.51
N TRP A 11 4.56 -16.91 13.11
CA TRP A 11 3.99 -16.87 11.76
C TRP A 11 5.06 -16.69 10.69
N ILE A 12 6.01 -15.76 10.87
CA ILE A 12 7.14 -15.55 9.94
C ILE A 12 7.97 -16.82 9.80
N GLU A 13 8.33 -17.47 10.91
CA GLU A 13 9.11 -18.71 10.90
C GLU A 13 8.40 -19.82 10.11
N SER A 14 7.09 -20.00 10.36
CA SER A 14 6.27 -20.95 9.62
C SER A 14 6.21 -20.63 8.12
N TRP A 15 6.06 -19.35 7.77
CA TRP A 15 5.99 -18.90 6.39
C TRP A 15 7.31 -19.09 5.64
N VAL A 16 8.46 -18.90 6.30
CA VAL A 16 9.78 -19.18 5.71
C VAL A 16 9.94 -20.66 5.33
N HIS A 17 9.37 -21.57 6.13
CA HIS A 17 9.43 -23.02 5.87
C HIS A 17 8.44 -23.46 4.78
N SER A 18 7.29 -22.78 4.66
CA SER A 18 6.26 -23.07 3.68
C SER A 18 5.65 -21.77 3.14
N PRO A 19 6.32 -21.10 2.18
CA PRO A 19 5.87 -19.81 1.67
C PRO A 19 4.54 -19.96 0.96
N CYS A 20 3.55 -19.17 1.39
CA CYS A 20 2.30 -19.00 0.66
C CYS A 20 2.20 -17.55 0.17
N MET A 21 1.75 -17.37 -1.07
CA MET A 21 1.38 -16.06 -1.58
C MET A 21 -0.09 -15.82 -1.20
N PRO A 22 -0.42 -14.80 -0.38
CA PRO A 22 -1.80 -14.50 -0.05
C PRO A 22 -2.57 -14.23 -1.35
N ARG A 23 -3.57 -15.05 -1.65
CA ARG A 23 -4.41 -14.82 -2.83
C ARG A 23 -5.53 -13.86 -2.45
N VAL A 24 -5.54 -12.70 -3.14
CA VAL A 24 -6.54 -11.63 -2.94
C VAL A 24 -7.98 -12.12 -3.16
N ASN A 25 -8.17 -13.19 -3.93
CA ASN A 25 -9.48 -13.74 -4.28
C ASN A 25 -10.01 -14.83 -3.33
N ASP A 26 -9.21 -15.30 -2.36
CA ASP A 26 -9.54 -16.53 -1.63
C ASP A 26 -10.06 -16.27 -0.21
N GLY A 27 -10.37 -15.02 0.13
CA GLY A 27 -10.80 -14.66 1.48
C GLY A 27 -9.73 -14.91 2.56
N GLU A 28 -8.48 -15.19 2.18
CA GLU A 28 -7.36 -15.42 3.11
C GLU A 28 -6.88 -14.13 3.79
N VAL A 29 -7.17 -12.96 3.21
CA VAL A 29 -7.19 -11.68 3.96
C VAL A 29 -8.53 -11.60 4.70
N SER A 30 -8.75 -12.57 5.60
CA SER A 30 -10.07 -12.87 6.19
C SER A 30 -10.50 -11.88 7.28
N ASP A 31 -9.61 -11.00 7.74
CA ASP A 31 -9.92 -10.10 8.85
C ASP A 31 -10.21 -8.68 8.31
N PRO A 32 -11.46 -8.18 8.46
CA PRO A 32 -11.88 -6.84 8.02
C PRO A 32 -11.03 -5.69 8.57
N CYS A 33 -10.28 -5.92 9.63
CA CYS A 33 -9.39 -4.93 10.25
C CYS A 33 -7.93 -5.06 9.76
N SER A 34 -7.68 -5.84 8.69
CA SER A 34 -6.34 -6.04 8.14
C SER A 34 -5.97 -4.95 7.13
N ILE A 35 -4.71 -4.56 7.15
CA ILE A 35 -4.12 -3.71 6.12
C ILE A 35 -3.03 -4.51 5.40
N LEU A 36 -3.09 -4.57 4.07
CA LEU A 36 -2.03 -5.13 3.24
C LEU A 36 -1.23 -4.01 2.58
N ILE A 37 -0.01 -3.78 3.06
CA ILE A 37 0.91 -2.83 2.46
C ILE A 37 1.80 -3.55 1.44
N GLY A 38 1.79 -3.07 0.20
CA GLY A 38 2.68 -3.53 -0.86
C GLY A 38 3.36 -2.37 -1.59
N GLY A 39 4.07 -2.68 -2.67
CA GLY A 39 4.92 -1.73 -3.38
C GLY A 39 6.40 -1.95 -3.05
N SER A 40 7.28 -1.21 -3.72
CA SER A 40 8.72 -1.41 -3.53
C SER A 40 9.50 -0.15 -3.90
N HIS A 41 10.13 0.44 -2.89
CA HIS A 41 11.09 1.54 -3.04
C HIS A 41 12.38 1.12 -3.77
N ARG A 42 12.62 -0.19 -3.96
CA ARG A 42 13.83 -0.70 -4.60
C ARG A 42 13.83 -0.52 -6.12
N PHE A 43 12.67 -0.24 -6.73
CA PHE A 43 12.57 -0.04 -8.17
C PHE A 43 12.55 1.46 -8.50
N ASN A 44 13.36 1.86 -9.47
CA ASN A 44 13.36 3.22 -10.00
C ASN A 44 12.17 3.41 -10.94
N MET A 45 10.97 3.63 -10.38
CA MET A 45 9.74 3.69 -11.18
C MET A 45 9.69 4.92 -12.09
N TYR A 46 10.25 6.06 -11.65
CA TYR A 46 10.31 7.30 -12.45
C TYR A 46 11.50 7.36 -13.41
N GLY A 47 12.43 6.41 -13.36
CA GLY A 47 13.59 6.36 -14.25
C GLY A 47 13.30 5.79 -15.64
N ASN A 48 12.12 5.21 -15.85
CA ASN A 48 11.74 4.66 -17.15
C ASN A 48 11.18 5.77 -18.04
N GLU A 49 11.89 6.10 -19.12
CA GLU A 49 11.47 7.09 -20.11
C GLU A 49 11.32 6.43 -21.49
N PHE A 50 10.17 6.63 -22.14
CA PHE A 50 9.83 6.04 -23.44
C PHE A 50 9.75 7.09 -24.56
N GLY A 51 10.41 8.23 -24.42
CA GLY A 51 10.34 9.36 -25.36
C GLY A 51 9.16 10.31 -25.14
N LEU A 52 8.36 10.10 -24.10
CA LEU A 52 7.25 10.97 -23.68
C LEU A 52 7.60 11.86 -22.47
N GLY A 53 8.88 11.89 -22.08
CA GLY A 53 9.35 12.51 -20.84
C GLY A 53 9.20 11.60 -19.61
N LYS A 54 9.41 12.18 -18.44
CA LYS A 54 9.34 11.47 -17.15
C LYS A 54 7.91 11.09 -16.78
N PRO A 55 7.69 9.93 -16.12
CA PRO A 55 6.38 9.58 -15.59
C PRO A 55 5.87 10.63 -14.61
N LEU A 56 4.60 10.98 -14.72
CA LEU A 56 3.97 11.97 -13.86
C LEU A 56 3.50 11.37 -12.53
N ALA A 57 2.99 10.15 -12.56
CA ALA A 57 2.53 9.41 -11.39
C ALA A 57 2.63 7.89 -11.64
N ILE A 58 2.81 7.14 -10.56
CA ILE A 58 2.74 5.68 -10.55
C ILE A 58 1.43 5.25 -9.91
N ARG A 59 0.60 4.49 -10.64
CA ARG A 59 -0.72 4.01 -10.17
C ARG A 59 -0.83 2.50 -10.35
N THR A 60 -1.63 1.83 -9.51
CA THR A 60 -1.91 0.41 -9.71
C THR A 60 -3.23 0.19 -10.44
N GLY A 61 -3.30 -0.94 -11.18
CA GLY A 61 -4.53 -1.35 -11.86
C GLY A 61 -5.65 -1.71 -10.88
N SER A 62 -6.89 -1.63 -11.35
CA SER A 62 -8.09 -1.90 -10.53
C SER A 62 -8.10 -3.29 -9.90
N ALA A 63 -7.52 -4.29 -10.55
CA ALA A 63 -7.40 -5.66 -10.01
C ALA A 63 -6.60 -5.74 -8.70
N ASN A 64 -5.83 -4.71 -8.37
CA ASN A 64 -5.05 -4.61 -7.13
C ASN A 64 -5.69 -3.64 -6.12
N LYS A 65 -6.98 -3.30 -6.27
CA LYS A 65 -7.71 -2.39 -5.38
C LYS A 65 -8.80 -3.14 -4.62
N PHE A 66 -8.64 -3.27 -3.32
CA PHE A 66 -9.59 -3.88 -2.40
C PHE A 66 -9.46 -3.22 -1.03
N ASP A 67 -10.49 -3.35 -0.19
CA ASP A 67 -10.53 -2.74 1.14
C ASP A 67 -9.32 -3.18 2.00
N GLY A 68 -8.64 -2.22 2.62
CA GLY A 68 -7.42 -2.43 3.39
C GLY A 68 -6.13 -2.52 2.55
N LYS A 69 -6.19 -2.34 1.22
CA LYS A 69 -4.99 -2.33 0.39
C LYS A 69 -4.30 -0.97 0.43
N VAL A 70 -3.00 -0.99 0.72
CA VAL A 70 -2.10 0.16 0.56
C VAL A 70 -0.99 -0.24 -0.42
N THR A 71 -0.74 0.61 -1.41
CA THR A 71 0.44 0.50 -2.26
C THR A 71 1.31 1.73 -2.07
N MET A 72 2.58 1.50 -1.74
CA MET A 72 3.55 2.53 -1.44
C MET A 72 4.71 2.48 -2.44
N ASN A 73 4.90 3.58 -3.16
CA ASN A 73 5.97 3.75 -4.13
C ASN A 73 6.72 5.06 -3.87
N PRO A 74 7.92 5.26 -4.44
CA PRO A 74 8.56 6.57 -4.41
C PRO A 74 7.61 7.68 -4.90
N GLY A 75 7.75 8.88 -4.34
CA GLY A 75 7.03 10.07 -4.80
C GLY A 75 7.70 10.68 -6.03
N SER A 76 6.91 11.38 -6.85
CA SER A 76 7.40 12.06 -8.06
C SER A 76 8.34 13.23 -7.74
N GLU A 77 8.22 13.81 -6.55
CA GLU A 77 9.04 14.92 -6.07
C GLU A 77 10.49 14.50 -5.76
N GLY A 78 10.77 13.18 -5.66
CA GLY A 78 12.09 12.69 -5.27
C GLY A 78 12.42 13.00 -3.82
N GLY A 79 13.71 13.02 -3.46
CA GLY A 79 14.17 13.46 -2.12
C GLY A 79 13.72 12.60 -0.93
N GLY A 80 13.28 11.36 -1.18
CA GLY A 80 12.70 10.49 -0.15
C GLY A 80 11.19 10.62 0.02
N SER A 81 10.52 11.45 -0.80
CA SER A 81 9.05 11.48 -0.86
C SER A 81 8.47 10.12 -1.22
N MET A 82 7.25 9.86 -0.76
CA MET A 82 6.50 8.63 -1.04
C MET A 82 5.09 8.96 -1.54
N GLY A 83 4.64 8.21 -2.54
CA GLY A 83 3.26 8.19 -3.00
C GLY A 83 2.53 6.97 -2.45
N LEU A 84 1.38 7.20 -1.83
CA LEU A 84 0.52 6.14 -1.31
C LEU A 84 -0.77 6.07 -2.13
N GLU A 85 -1.10 4.87 -2.61
CA GLU A 85 -2.43 4.54 -3.11
C GLU A 85 -3.14 3.69 -2.05
N ILE A 86 -4.16 4.27 -1.42
CA ILE A 86 -4.93 3.65 -0.34
C ILE A 86 -6.32 3.29 -0.87
N CYS A 87 -6.76 2.05 -0.65
CA CYS A 87 -8.10 1.59 -0.99
C CYS A 87 -8.80 1.13 0.30
N LEU A 88 -9.86 1.86 0.66
CA LEU A 88 -10.67 1.62 1.83
C LEU A 88 -12.14 1.76 1.46
N GLN A 89 -13.03 1.22 2.28
CA GLN A 89 -14.44 1.56 2.22
C GLN A 89 -14.64 3.07 2.36
N SER A 90 -15.62 3.61 1.64
CA SER A 90 -15.86 5.05 1.52
C SER A 90 -15.90 5.77 2.87
N HIS A 91 -16.65 5.24 3.84
CA HIS A 91 -16.77 5.86 5.16
C HIS A 91 -15.44 5.88 5.94
N VAL A 92 -14.61 4.84 5.80
CA VAL A 92 -13.28 4.76 6.44
C VAL A 92 -12.32 5.73 5.77
N MET A 93 -12.35 5.82 4.44
CA MET A 93 -11.54 6.80 3.70
C MET A 93 -11.88 8.23 4.14
N THR A 94 -13.16 8.58 4.25
CA THR A 94 -13.58 9.90 4.74
C THR A 94 -13.08 10.19 6.15
N SER A 95 -13.10 9.20 7.05
CA SER A 95 -12.53 9.35 8.39
C SER A 95 -11.02 9.59 8.35
N LEU A 96 -10.27 8.83 7.54
CA LEU A 96 -8.82 8.98 7.39
C LEU A 96 -8.44 10.35 6.81
N GLU A 97 -9.17 10.81 5.78
CA GLU A 97 -8.95 12.13 5.15
C GLU A 97 -9.26 13.31 6.09
N SER A 98 -10.09 13.08 7.12
CA SER A 98 -10.43 14.07 8.14
C SER A 98 -9.52 14.01 9.37
N ASP A 99 -8.64 13.01 9.47
CA ASP A 99 -7.76 12.82 10.62
C ASP A 99 -6.57 13.79 10.56
N MET A 100 -6.52 14.72 11.51
CA MET A 100 -5.48 15.76 11.54
C MET A 100 -4.09 15.23 11.88
N GLU A 101 -3.99 14.17 12.69
CA GLU A 101 -2.71 13.54 13.06
C GLU A 101 -2.09 12.86 11.83
N PHE A 102 -2.91 12.17 11.04
CA PHE A 102 -2.47 11.57 9.78
C PHE A 102 -2.12 12.64 8.73
N MET A 103 -2.99 13.63 8.56
CA MET A 103 -2.82 14.67 7.54
C MET A 103 -1.72 15.68 7.87
N GLU A 104 -1.13 15.66 9.07
CA GLU A 104 0.11 16.39 9.37
C GLU A 104 1.28 15.89 8.50
N PHE A 105 1.28 14.60 8.13
CA PHE A 105 2.36 13.96 7.36
C PHE A 105 1.95 13.58 5.93
N ALA A 106 0.66 13.65 5.61
CA ALA A 106 0.12 13.27 4.32
C ALA A 106 -0.51 14.46 3.60
N SER A 107 -0.50 14.42 2.27
CA SER A 107 -1.27 15.35 1.45
C SER A 107 -2.03 14.58 0.39
N LEU A 108 -3.24 15.05 0.07
CA LEU A 108 -4.03 14.47 -0.99
C LEU A 108 -3.42 14.85 -2.34
N SER A 109 -3.15 13.87 -3.19
CA SER A 109 -2.72 14.17 -4.56
C SER A 109 -3.89 14.80 -5.29
N ARG A 110 -3.71 16.01 -5.82
CA ARG A 110 -4.70 16.61 -6.72
C ARG A 110 -4.79 15.72 -7.95
N SER A 111 -6.00 15.25 -8.27
CA SER A 111 -6.27 14.53 -9.50
C SER A 111 -5.80 15.36 -10.69
N LEU A 112 -5.00 14.75 -11.55
CA LEU A 112 -4.60 15.27 -12.86
C LEU A 112 -5.82 15.37 -13.78
#